data_AF-A0A3D9C4W0-F1
#
_entry.id   AF-A0A3D9C4W0-F1
#
_cell.length_a   1.000
_cell.length_b   1.000
_cell.length_c   1.000
_cell.angle_alpha   90.00
_cell.angle_beta   90.00
_cell.angle_gamma   90.00
#
_symmetry.space_group_name_H-M   'P 1'
#
loop_
_entity.id
_entity.type
_entity.pdbx_description
1 polymer ?
#
loop_
_entity_poly.entity_id
_entity_poly.type
_entity_poly.pdbx_seq_one_letter_code
_entity_poly.pdbx_strand_id
1 'polypeptide(L)'
;MDELNLVLSEFDGKSILDWNVTLDIKGAKKYILVAGIDYHTGNSFIKYCNDYKAKIIANNKSKEDLTFIIIDMKGTIETIDNGKSISVENYDKISKANYPASKGHGFDSLGKSKYVTKKSIYEIVEKIGTDDPNTLQEVNVFSHSYALGPILGNSRETDAIDLDMRVNDVKNKTFDYAKFQKAFTPTGLVKIWGCNMNRFTNNLIKQIMKSSKYLRDGKTSDSTIFTIKDTLFQNGDGTQHSVSEYIYTDCRTAPKNGLFQMTMLQVKKQFARNYWDSYPAWLSNNCNIKVLSALPSTYALFSSPDLFRISDDTRGNINFFEKYLKITIGEHNYGIYDQSTVQEMLKFG
;
A
#
# COMPACT_ATOMS: atom_id res chain seq x y z
N MET A 1 -9.45 13.92 -23.60
CA MET A 1 -10.02 15.10 -22.93
C MET A 1 -11.27 15.39 -23.72
N ASP A 2 -12.41 14.97 -23.20
CA ASP A 2 -13.68 15.23 -23.88
C ASP A 2 -14.09 16.66 -23.53
N GLU A 3 -14.26 17.50 -24.55
CA GLU A 3 -14.79 18.85 -24.38
C GLU A 3 -16.24 18.77 -23.90
N LEU A 4 -16.51 19.30 -22.70
CA LEU A 4 -17.87 19.52 -22.24
C LEU A 4 -18.43 20.73 -22.98
N ASN A 5 -19.04 20.50 -24.15
CA ASN A 5 -19.75 21.53 -24.90
C ASN A 5 -21.17 21.69 -24.31
N LEU A 6 -21.31 22.60 -23.35
CA LEU A 6 -22.58 22.93 -22.73
C LEU A 6 -23.21 24.12 -23.48
N VAL A 7 -24.15 23.83 -24.37
CA VAL A 7 -24.90 24.86 -25.12
C VAL A 7 -26.25 25.07 -24.43
N LEU A 8 -26.38 26.16 -23.70
CA LEU A 8 -27.66 26.66 -23.16
C LEU A 8 -27.99 27.94 -23.90
N SER A 9 -28.87 27.88 -24.90
CA SER A 9 -29.16 29.03 -25.75
C SER A 9 -30.32 29.88 -25.23
N GLU A 10 -31.48 29.31 -24.85
CA GLU A 10 -32.68 30.07 -24.53
C GLU A 10 -33.67 29.29 -23.65
N PHE A 11 -34.43 29.98 -22.79
CA PHE A 11 -35.67 29.49 -22.20
C PHE A 11 -36.67 30.66 -22.12
N ASP A 12 -37.86 30.47 -22.70
CA ASP A 12 -38.94 31.46 -22.74
C ASP A 12 -38.56 32.83 -23.34
N GLY A 13 -37.79 32.81 -24.44
CA GLY A 13 -37.46 34.01 -25.22
C GLY A 13 -36.56 35.03 -24.54
N LYS A 14 -35.95 34.68 -23.40
CA LYS A 14 -34.94 35.50 -22.69
C LYS A 14 -33.56 34.88 -22.81
N SER A 15 -32.56 35.73 -23.01
CA SER A 15 -31.15 35.31 -23.01
C SER A 15 -30.75 34.87 -21.61
N ILE A 16 -29.94 33.81 -21.51
CA ILE A 16 -29.40 33.34 -20.21
C ILE A 16 -28.52 34.40 -19.53
N LEU A 17 -28.01 35.37 -20.30
CA LEU A 17 -27.27 36.53 -19.79
C LEU A 17 -28.15 37.44 -18.90
N ASP A 18 -29.47 37.41 -19.09
CA ASP A 18 -30.42 38.22 -18.33
C ASP A 18 -30.86 37.54 -17.02
N TRP A 19 -30.42 36.30 -16.79
CA TRP A 19 -30.96 35.44 -15.73
C TRP A 19 -30.12 35.37 -14.46
N ASN A 20 -28.97 36.06 -14.40
CA ASN A 20 -28.02 35.94 -13.28
C ASN A 20 -27.76 34.47 -12.89
N VAL A 21 -27.54 33.60 -13.88
CA VAL A 21 -27.27 32.18 -13.65
C VAL A 21 -25.79 31.99 -13.36
N THR A 22 -25.48 31.44 -12.19
CA THR A 22 -24.14 30.96 -11.86
C THR A 22 -24.13 29.44 -12.01
N LEU A 23 -23.33 28.93 -12.95
CA LEU A 23 -23.01 27.51 -13.04
C LEU A 23 -21.82 27.22 -12.11
N ASP A 24 -22.07 26.55 -11.00
CA ASP A 24 -21.02 26.06 -10.09
C ASP A 24 -20.68 24.61 -10.46
N ILE A 25 -19.60 24.42 -11.24
CA ILE A 25 -19.08 23.07 -11.54
C ILE A 25 -18.19 22.64 -10.38
N LYS A 26 -18.72 21.81 -9.50
CA LYS A 26 -17.94 21.21 -8.42
C LYS A 26 -17.32 19.91 -8.88
N GLY A 27 -16.02 19.72 -8.57
CA GLY A 27 -15.38 18.42 -8.72
C GLY A 27 -16.02 17.42 -7.76
N ALA A 28 -16.36 16.23 -8.24
CA ALA A 28 -16.73 15.09 -7.41
C ALA A 28 -15.49 14.23 -7.14
N LYS A 29 -15.23 13.92 -5.88
CA LYS A 29 -14.12 13.03 -5.48
C LYS A 29 -14.60 11.90 -4.60
N LYS A 30 -14.18 10.69 -4.97
CA LYS A 30 -14.43 9.47 -4.20
C LYS A 30 -13.18 9.05 -3.44
N TYR A 31 -13.36 8.53 -2.25
CA TYR A 31 -12.31 7.97 -1.40
C TYR A 31 -12.75 6.61 -0.88
N ILE A 32 -11.91 5.60 -1.02
CA ILE A 32 -12.11 4.29 -0.39
C ILE A 32 -11.18 4.19 0.82
N LEU A 33 -11.72 3.93 2.00
CA LEU A 33 -10.98 3.79 3.25
C LEU A 33 -11.20 2.39 3.81
N VAL A 34 -10.17 1.54 3.75
CA VAL A 34 -10.21 0.15 4.18
C VAL A 34 -9.59 0.03 5.57
N ALA A 35 -10.36 -0.45 6.53
CA ALA A 35 -9.91 -0.80 7.87
C ALA A 35 -9.71 -2.32 7.96
N GLY A 36 -8.45 -2.76 7.96
CA GLY A 36 -8.10 -4.14 8.31
C GLY A 36 -8.37 -4.46 9.77
N ILE A 37 -7.96 -5.66 10.19
CA ILE A 37 -8.11 -6.17 11.55
C ILE A 37 -6.73 -6.36 12.17
N ASP A 38 -6.55 -5.82 13.36
CA ASP A 38 -5.44 -6.18 14.21
C ASP A 38 -5.69 -7.57 14.81
N TYR A 39 -5.12 -8.60 14.21
CA TYR A 39 -5.27 -10.01 14.63
C TYR A 39 -4.73 -10.31 16.05
N HIS A 40 -3.97 -9.38 16.64
CA HIS A 40 -3.57 -9.48 18.05
C HIS A 40 -4.74 -9.17 19.00
N THR A 41 -5.59 -8.20 18.67
CA THR A 41 -6.69 -7.74 19.54
C THR A 41 -8.08 -8.13 19.02
N GLY A 42 -8.19 -8.43 17.73
CA GLY A 42 -9.47 -8.58 17.02
C GLY A 42 -10.18 -7.25 16.79
N ASN A 43 -9.52 -6.10 16.95
CA ASN A 43 -10.07 -4.77 16.67
C ASN A 43 -9.81 -4.37 15.22
N SER A 44 -10.68 -3.52 14.65
CA SER A 44 -10.44 -2.95 13.33
C SER A 44 -9.64 -1.66 13.41
N PHE A 45 -8.93 -1.33 12.32
CA PHE A 45 -8.26 -0.05 12.12
C PHE A 45 -9.23 1.09 11.76
N ILE A 46 -10.54 0.96 12.05
CA ILE A 46 -11.61 1.89 11.67
C ILE A 46 -11.40 3.31 12.17
N LYS A 47 -10.74 3.47 13.34
CA LYS A 47 -10.37 4.78 13.86
C LYS A 47 -9.55 5.57 12.84
N TYR A 48 -8.59 4.95 12.17
CA TYR A 48 -7.73 5.63 11.19
C TYR A 48 -8.51 6.04 9.93
N CYS A 49 -9.49 5.24 9.50
CA CYS A 49 -10.41 5.63 8.43
C CYS A 49 -11.21 6.88 8.82
N ASN A 50 -11.74 6.92 10.04
CA ASN A 50 -12.52 8.06 10.52
C ASN A 50 -11.68 9.33 10.68
N ASP A 51 -10.47 9.20 11.25
CA ASP A 51 -9.53 10.33 11.38
C ASP A 51 -9.13 10.87 10.01
N TYR A 52 -8.86 9.98 9.04
CA TYR A 52 -8.48 10.37 7.68
C TYR A 52 -9.63 11.04 6.94
N LYS A 53 -10.86 10.50 7.05
CA LYS A 53 -12.08 11.14 6.53
C LYS A 53 -12.24 12.56 7.09
N ALA A 54 -12.08 12.73 8.40
CA ALA A 54 -12.16 14.04 9.04
C ALA A 54 -11.09 15.01 8.50
N LYS A 55 -9.85 14.55 8.29
CA LYS A 55 -8.77 15.32 7.66
C LYS A 55 -9.14 15.78 6.25
N ILE A 56 -9.70 14.90 5.41
CA ILE A 56 -10.12 15.25 4.04
C ILE A 56 -11.23 16.30 4.06
N ILE A 57 -12.26 16.12 4.90
CA ILE A 57 -13.36 17.08 5.03
C ILE A 57 -12.83 18.45 5.49
N ALA A 58 -11.95 18.49 6.50
CA ALA A 58 -11.37 19.74 7.00
C ALA A 58 -10.54 20.50 5.94
N ASN A 59 -9.92 19.76 5.03
CA ASN A 59 -9.06 20.29 3.96
C ASN A 59 -9.81 20.61 2.65
N ASN A 60 -11.09 20.24 2.52
CA ASN A 60 -11.89 20.51 1.32
C ASN A 60 -12.33 21.99 1.23
N LYS A 61 -11.37 22.88 0.95
CA LYS A 61 -11.61 24.34 0.86
C LYS A 61 -12.41 24.73 -0.39
N SER A 62 -12.26 23.97 -1.47
CA SER A 62 -12.99 24.14 -2.73
C SER A 62 -14.44 23.66 -2.68
N LYS A 63 -14.88 23.06 -1.55
CA LYS A 63 -16.24 22.53 -1.38
C LYS A 63 -16.64 21.54 -2.47
N GLU A 64 -15.69 20.71 -2.87
CA GLU A 64 -15.93 19.56 -3.76
C GLU A 64 -16.96 18.62 -3.15
N ASP A 65 -17.73 17.93 -3.99
CA ASP A 65 -18.62 16.87 -3.54
C ASP A 65 -17.78 15.64 -3.16
N LEU A 66 -17.95 15.14 -1.93
CA LEU A 66 -17.13 14.08 -1.38
C LEU A 66 -17.97 12.83 -1.11
N THR A 67 -17.58 11.73 -1.74
CA THR A 67 -18.08 10.41 -1.40
C THR A 67 -16.99 9.59 -0.71
N PHE A 68 -17.32 8.98 0.42
CA PHE A 68 -16.46 8.04 1.14
C PHE A 68 -17.09 6.65 1.12
N ILE A 69 -16.31 5.64 0.75
CA ILE A 69 -16.67 4.24 0.91
C ILE A 69 -15.76 3.67 2.00
N ILE A 70 -16.31 3.41 3.18
CA ILE A 70 -15.57 2.85 4.31
C ILE A 70 -15.80 1.34 4.34
N ILE A 71 -14.73 0.59 4.16
CA ILE A 71 -14.73 -0.88 4.18
C ILE A 71 -14.11 -1.30 5.50
N ASP A 72 -14.94 -1.62 6.50
CA ASP A 72 -14.47 -2.23 7.75
C ASP A 72 -14.51 -3.75 7.59
N MET A 73 -13.32 -4.36 7.57
CA MET A 73 -13.16 -5.82 7.48
C MET A 73 -13.83 -6.54 8.66
N LYS A 74 -14.19 -5.85 9.75
CA LYS A 74 -15.04 -6.42 10.81
C LYS A 74 -16.45 -6.78 10.37
N GLY A 75 -16.91 -6.34 9.21
CA GLY A 75 -18.14 -6.83 8.59
C GLY A 75 -19.10 -5.76 8.08
N THR A 76 -18.60 -4.57 7.71
CA THR A 76 -19.46 -3.50 7.16
C THR A 76 -18.81 -2.79 5.99
N ILE A 77 -19.61 -2.48 4.98
CA ILE A 77 -19.25 -1.53 3.91
C ILE A 77 -20.27 -0.39 3.96
N GLU A 78 -19.81 0.82 4.24
CA GLU A 78 -20.65 2.01 4.31
C GLU A 78 -20.28 3.01 3.22
N THR A 79 -21.27 3.51 2.50
CA THR A 79 -21.12 4.64 1.57
C THR A 79 -21.71 5.89 2.21
N ILE A 80 -20.90 6.94 2.26
CA ILE A 80 -21.25 8.25 2.80
C ILE A 80 -21.09 9.25 1.67
N ASP A 81 -22.15 9.99 1.36
CA ASP A 81 -22.13 11.04 0.37
C ASP A 81 -22.40 12.40 1.01
N ASN A 82 -21.47 13.33 0.84
CA ASN A 82 -21.53 14.68 1.41
C ASN A 82 -21.87 14.71 2.91
N GLY A 83 -21.28 13.78 3.67
CA GLY A 83 -21.45 13.65 5.12
C GLY A 83 -22.69 12.86 5.56
N LYS A 84 -23.55 12.41 4.63
CA LYS A 84 -24.71 11.59 4.92
C LYS A 84 -24.46 10.13 4.54
N SER A 85 -24.70 9.20 5.46
CA SER A 85 -24.71 7.77 5.14
C SER A 85 -25.86 7.46 4.18
N ILE A 86 -25.54 6.87 3.02
CA ILE A 86 -26.52 6.53 1.98
C ILE A 86 -26.75 5.03 1.85
N SER A 87 -25.77 4.20 2.21
CA SER A 87 -25.90 2.74 2.22
C SER A 87 -24.98 2.10 3.25
N VAL A 88 -25.47 1.06 3.93
CA VAL A 88 -24.66 0.21 4.82
C VAL A 88 -24.95 -1.25 4.50
N GLU A 89 -23.95 -1.97 4.02
CA GLU A 89 -24.00 -3.40 3.82
C GLU A 89 -23.41 -4.12 5.04
N ASN A 90 -24.08 -5.19 5.48
CA ASN A 90 -23.67 -5.98 6.65
C ASN A 90 -23.25 -7.39 6.24
N TYR A 91 -22.12 -7.80 6.82
CA TYR A 91 -21.43 -9.07 6.62
C TYR A 91 -21.25 -9.80 7.94
N ASP A 92 -20.76 -11.03 7.87
CA ASP A 92 -20.39 -11.81 9.04
C ASP A 92 -19.31 -11.09 9.85
N LYS A 93 -19.56 -10.96 11.16
CA LYS A 93 -18.64 -10.26 12.05
C LYS A 93 -17.36 -11.05 12.27
N ILE A 94 -16.23 -10.37 12.18
CA ILE A 94 -14.92 -10.86 12.64
C ILE A 94 -14.64 -10.33 14.05
N SER A 95 -14.17 -11.21 14.93
CA SER A 95 -13.89 -10.93 16.34
C SER A 95 -12.62 -11.64 16.78
N LYS A 96 -12.23 -11.48 18.05
CA LYS A 96 -11.07 -12.21 18.60
C LYS A 96 -11.22 -13.74 18.52
N ALA A 97 -12.45 -14.26 18.50
CA ALA A 97 -12.72 -15.70 18.37
C ALA A 97 -12.22 -16.28 17.04
N ASN A 98 -12.12 -15.46 15.99
CA ASN A 98 -11.60 -15.86 14.68
C ASN A 98 -10.07 -16.04 14.66
N TYR A 99 -9.39 -15.84 15.80
CA TYR A 99 -7.93 -15.96 15.93
C TYR A 99 -7.57 -16.91 17.07
N PRO A 100 -7.89 -18.21 16.94
CA PRO A 100 -7.61 -19.18 17.99
C PRO A 100 -6.09 -19.34 18.18
N ALA A 101 -5.66 -19.58 19.42
CA ALA A 101 -4.25 -19.75 19.76
C ALA A 101 -3.58 -20.88 18.94
N SER A 102 -4.34 -21.92 18.58
CA SER A 102 -3.90 -23.04 17.75
C SER A 102 -3.45 -22.65 16.34
N LYS A 103 -3.82 -21.45 15.84
CA LYS A 103 -3.43 -20.95 14.53
C LYS A 103 -2.37 -19.85 14.56
N GLY A 104 -1.80 -19.52 15.72
CA GLY A 104 -0.69 -18.56 15.82
C GLY A 104 -1.02 -17.20 15.19
N HIS A 105 -2.24 -16.69 15.44
CA HIS A 105 -2.86 -15.51 14.82
C HIS A 105 -3.44 -15.66 13.41
N GLY A 106 -3.40 -16.84 12.81
CA GLY A 106 -4.12 -17.11 11.55
C GLY A 106 -5.64 -17.01 11.71
N PHE A 107 -6.29 -16.48 10.68
CA PHE A 107 -7.75 -16.37 10.61
C PHE A 107 -8.44 -17.75 10.60
N ASP A 108 -9.61 -17.80 11.23
CA ASP A 108 -10.54 -18.90 11.18
C ASP A 108 -11.94 -18.38 10.86
N SER A 109 -12.59 -18.93 9.85
CA SER A 109 -13.95 -18.53 9.48
C SER A 109 -15.00 -18.98 10.50
N LEU A 110 -14.67 -19.90 11.41
CA LEU A 110 -15.61 -20.51 12.35
C LEU A 110 -16.88 -21.03 11.66
N GLY A 111 -16.74 -21.55 10.43
CA GLY A 111 -17.83 -22.05 9.59
C GLY A 111 -18.69 -21.00 8.90
N LYS A 112 -18.39 -19.71 9.06
CA LYS A 112 -19.08 -18.60 8.35
C LYS A 112 -18.50 -18.40 6.96
N SER A 113 -19.27 -17.76 6.06
CA SER A 113 -18.88 -17.60 4.65
C SER A 113 -19.09 -16.19 4.10
N LYS A 114 -19.93 -15.35 4.71
CA LYS A 114 -20.30 -14.03 4.16
C LYS A 114 -19.43 -12.94 4.77
N TYR A 115 -18.11 -13.02 4.60
CA TYR A 115 -17.18 -11.98 5.05
C TYR A 115 -16.95 -10.91 3.98
N VAL A 116 -16.58 -9.70 4.41
CA VAL A 116 -15.90 -8.74 3.53
C VAL A 116 -14.55 -9.34 3.16
N THR A 117 -14.19 -9.35 1.89
CA THR A 117 -12.91 -9.90 1.41
C THR A 117 -12.17 -8.89 0.54
N LYS A 118 -10.91 -9.17 0.22
CA LYS A 118 -10.13 -8.39 -0.76
C LYS A 118 -10.86 -8.18 -2.09
N LYS A 119 -11.70 -9.13 -2.49
CA LYS A 119 -12.45 -9.08 -3.74
C LYS A 119 -13.41 -7.90 -3.74
N SER A 120 -14.11 -7.65 -2.63
CA SER A 120 -15.01 -6.50 -2.49
C SER A 120 -14.28 -5.17 -2.74
N ILE A 121 -13.02 -5.05 -2.32
CA ILE A 121 -12.21 -3.84 -2.53
C ILE A 121 -11.92 -3.64 -4.02
N TYR A 122 -11.43 -4.68 -4.71
CA TYR A 122 -11.18 -4.60 -6.15
C TYR A 122 -12.45 -4.31 -6.94
N GLU A 123 -13.54 -5.02 -6.65
CA GLU A 123 -14.83 -4.86 -7.34
C GLU A 123 -15.40 -3.45 -7.18
N ILE A 124 -15.27 -2.84 -5.98
CA ILE A 124 -15.70 -1.45 -5.77
C ILE A 124 -14.87 -0.49 -6.62
N VAL A 125 -13.55 -0.68 -6.72
CA VAL A 125 -12.71 0.17 -7.58
C VAL A 125 -13.08 -0.02 -9.05
N GLU A 126 -13.23 -1.26 -9.53
CA GLU A 126 -13.64 -1.55 -10.91
C GLU A 126 -15.03 -0.99 -11.25
N LYS A 127 -15.96 -1.04 -10.28
CA LYS A 127 -17.29 -0.45 -10.40
C LYS A 127 -17.19 1.06 -10.57
N ILE A 128 -16.37 1.75 -9.78
CA ILE A 128 -16.12 3.19 -9.99
C ILE A 128 -15.51 3.44 -11.37
N GLY A 129 -14.54 2.64 -11.82
CA GLY A 129 -13.97 2.78 -13.16
C GLY A 129 -14.96 2.55 -14.31
N THR A 130 -16.03 1.81 -14.05
CA THR A 130 -17.10 1.56 -15.01
C THR A 130 -18.14 2.67 -14.97
N ASP A 131 -18.66 2.97 -13.78
CA ASP A 131 -19.85 3.80 -13.58
C ASP A 131 -19.50 5.29 -13.44
N ASP A 132 -18.39 5.62 -12.76
CA ASP A 132 -17.95 6.97 -12.42
C ASP A 132 -16.44 7.17 -12.69
N PRO A 133 -15.98 7.02 -13.95
CA PRO A 133 -14.56 7.03 -14.25
C PRO A 133 -13.89 8.36 -13.91
N ASN A 134 -12.61 8.30 -13.54
CA ASN A 134 -11.78 9.44 -13.15
C ASN A 134 -12.29 10.22 -11.93
N THR A 135 -12.99 9.59 -11.00
CA THR A 135 -13.50 10.24 -9.77
C THR A 135 -12.82 9.75 -8.49
N LEU A 136 -12.14 8.60 -8.50
CA LEU A 136 -11.48 8.04 -7.32
C LEU A 136 -10.16 8.78 -7.05
N GLN A 137 -10.13 9.55 -5.97
CA GLN A 137 -8.94 10.29 -5.59
C GLN A 137 -7.96 9.40 -4.81
N GLU A 138 -8.45 8.61 -3.85
CA GLU A 138 -7.57 7.72 -3.09
C GLU A 138 -8.24 6.42 -2.66
N VAL A 139 -7.44 5.36 -2.62
CA VAL A 139 -7.74 4.14 -1.83
C VAL A 139 -6.74 4.08 -0.69
N ASN A 140 -7.19 4.11 0.55
CA ASN A 140 -6.35 3.98 1.73
C ASN A 140 -6.58 2.62 2.39
N VAL A 141 -5.52 1.86 2.64
CA VAL A 141 -5.58 0.57 3.32
C VAL A 141 -4.83 0.67 4.64
N PHE A 142 -5.57 0.69 5.75
CA PHE A 142 -5.02 0.74 7.11
C PHE A 142 -4.97 -0.66 7.69
N SER A 143 -3.77 -1.23 7.80
CA SER A 143 -3.61 -2.64 8.18
C SER A 143 -2.20 -2.95 8.67
N HIS A 144 -1.99 -4.19 9.13
CA HIS A 144 -0.64 -4.75 9.07
C HIS A 144 -0.26 -4.98 7.61
N SER A 145 1.02 -5.06 7.28
CA SER A 145 1.46 -5.32 5.90
C SER A 145 2.82 -5.99 5.89
N TYR A 146 3.14 -6.60 4.74
CA TYR A 146 4.45 -7.13 4.43
C TYR A 146 4.73 -6.92 2.93
N ALA A 147 5.91 -7.37 2.47
CA ALA A 147 6.36 -7.15 1.09
C ALA A 147 5.34 -7.58 0.03
N LEU A 148 4.63 -8.69 0.24
CA LEU A 148 3.73 -9.25 -0.76
C LEU A 148 2.28 -8.78 -0.60
N GLY A 149 1.97 -7.86 0.33
CA GLY A 149 0.69 -7.16 0.36
C GLY A 149 0.16 -6.75 1.75
N PRO A 150 -0.95 -6.01 1.78
CA PRO A 150 -1.72 -5.72 2.99
C PRO A 150 -2.28 -6.98 3.68
N ILE A 151 -2.22 -7.01 5.01
CA ILE A 151 -2.80 -8.06 5.85
C ILE A 151 -4.11 -7.52 6.44
N LEU A 152 -5.22 -7.75 5.75
CA LEU A 152 -6.55 -7.26 6.10
C LEU A 152 -7.19 -8.05 7.24
N GLY A 153 -6.94 -9.36 7.30
CA GLY A 153 -7.49 -10.27 8.29
C GLY A 153 -6.55 -11.39 8.74
N ASN A 154 -5.36 -11.52 8.13
CA ASN A 154 -4.36 -12.57 8.42
C ASN A 154 -4.84 -13.99 8.11
N SER A 155 -5.50 -14.12 6.96
CA SER A 155 -5.83 -15.35 6.26
C SER A 155 -4.67 -15.86 5.40
N ARG A 156 -4.81 -17.05 4.83
CA ARG A 156 -3.89 -17.66 3.86
C ARG A 156 -4.62 -17.84 2.53
N GLU A 157 -3.87 -17.84 1.42
CA GLU A 157 -4.44 -18.12 0.08
C GLU A 157 -5.10 -19.51 0.01
N THR A 158 -4.62 -20.45 0.83
CA THR A 158 -5.17 -21.82 0.90
C THR A 158 -6.39 -21.95 1.81
N ASP A 159 -6.75 -20.90 2.55
CA ASP A 159 -7.93 -20.93 3.41
C ASP A 159 -9.20 -20.91 2.54
N ALA A 160 -10.30 -21.44 3.07
CA ALA A 160 -11.59 -21.40 2.39
C ALA A 160 -12.07 -19.97 2.09
N ILE A 161 -11.56 -18.99 2.84
CA ILE A 161 -11.88 -17.57 2.69
C ILE A 161 -10.59 -16.78 2.79
N ASP A 162 -10.21 -16.20 1.66
CA ASP A 162 -9.02 -15.37 1.57
C ASP A 162 -9.40 -13.88 1.69
N LEU A 163 -8.97 -13.28 2.79
CA LEU A 163 -9.24 -11.89 3.14
C LEU A 163 -8.15 -10.95 2.65
N ASP A 164 -6.91 -11.42 2.45
CA ASP A 164 -5.74 -10.53 2.32
C ASP A 164 -5.33 -10.28 0.88
N MET A 165 -5.00 -9.03 0.59
CA MET A 165 -4.49 -8.61 -0.71
C MET A 165 -3.06 -9.12 -0.88
N ARG A 166 -2.74 -9.69 -2.05
CA ARG A 166 -1.42 -10.26 -2.32
C ARG A 166 -0.92 -9.96 -3.72
N VAL A 167 0.40 -10.05 -3.89
CA VAL A 167 1.06 -9.94 -5.20
C VAL A 167 0.46 -10.90 -6.23
N ASN A 168 0.00 -12.07 -5.77
CA ASN A 168 -0.65 -13.06 -6.63
C ASN A 168 -1.99 -12.58 -7.21
N ASP A 169 -2.70 -11.67 -6.56
CA ASP A 169 -3.92 -11.06 -7.12
C ASP A 169 -3.59 -10.31 -8.42
N VAL A 170 -2.46 -9.60 -8.43
CA VAL A 170 -1.93 -8.83 -9.56
C VAL A 170 -1.13 -9.70 -10.55
N LYS A 171 -0.58 -10.83 -10.13
CA LYS A 171 0.05 -11.77 -11.08
C LYS A 171 -1.01 -12.57 -11.84
N ASN A 172 -2.08 -12.95 -11.14
CA ASN A 172 -3.13 -13.83 -11.67
C ASN A 172 -4.30 -13.06 -12.29
N LYS A 173 -4.24 -11.72 -12.36
CA LYS A 173 -5.29 -10.86 -12.95
C LYS A 173 -6.66 -11.13 -12.34
N THR A 174 -6.74 -11.17 -11.02
CA THR A 174 -8.01 -11.44 -10.31
C THR A 174 -9.01 -10.27 -10.40
N PHE A 175 -8.61 -9.16 -11.01
CA PHE A 175 -9.41 -7.97 -11.30
C PHE A 175 -8.95 -7.34 -12.63
N ASP A 176 -9.80 -6.52 -13.24
CA ASP A 176 -9.60 -5.84 -14.51
C ASP A 176 -8.77 -4.56 -14.32
N TYR A 177 -7.54 -4.57 -14.85
CA TYR A 177 -6.60 -3.45 -14.69
C TYR A 177 -7.07 -2.18 -15.40
N ALA A 178 -7.77 -2.31 -16.53
CA ALA A 178 -8.25 -1.16 -17.26
C ALA A 178 -9.36 -0.45 -16.49
N LYS A 179 -10.32 -1.21 -15.94
CA LYS A 179 -11.36 -0.64 -15.06
C LYS A 179 -10.75 -0.08 -13.78
N PHE A 180 -9.81 -0.81 -13.18
CA PHE A 180 -9.14 -0.36 -11.96
C PHE A 180 -8.42 0.97 -12.18
N GLN A 181 -7.63 1.09 -13.26
CA GLN A 181 -6.96 2.34 -13.63
C GLN A 181 -7.95 3.47 -13.92
N LYS A 182 -9.00 3.19 -14.71
CA LYS A 182 -10.00 4.18 -15.15
C LYS A 182 -10.81 4.78 -13.99
N ALA A 183 -10.84 4.13 -12.83
CA ALA A 183 -11.46 4.69 -11.63
C ALA A 183 -10.78 5.97 -11.15
N PHE A 184 -9.44 6.03 -11.24
CA PHE A 184 -8.65 7.06 -10.57
C PHE A 184 -8.63 8.39 -11.32
N THR A 185 -8.65 9.50 -10.56
CA THR A 185 -8.31 10.82 -11.10
C THR A 185 -6.85 10.82 -11.60
N PRO A 186 -6.41 11.77 -12.44
CA PRO A 186 -5.02 11.85 -12.90
C PRO A 186 -3.98 11.99 -11.78
N THR A 187 -4.39 12.49 -10.61
CA THR A 187 -3.55 12.62 -9.41
C THR A 187 -3.88 11.58 -8.35
N GLY A 188 -4.77 10.63 -8.66
CA GLY A 188 -5.23 9.62 -7.73
C GLY A 188 -4.15 8.59 -7.41
N LEU A 189 -4.22 8.01 -6.23
CA LEU A 189 -3.26 6.99 -5.78
C LEU A 189 -3.84 6.00 -4.77
N VAL A 190 -3.17 4.87 -4.64
CA VAL A 190 -3.40 3.92 -3.53
C VAL A 190 -2.40 4.20 -2.42
N LYS A 191 -2.83 4.18 -1.17
CA LYS A 191 -1.98 4.30 0.02
C LYS A 191 -2.13 3.05 0.87
N ILE A 192 -1.03 2.35 1.06
CA ILE A 192 -0.95 1.14 1.88
C ILE A 192 -0.17 1.48 3.13
N TRP A 193 -0.91 1.60 4.23
CA TRP A 193 -0.38 1.90 5.53
C TRP A 193 -0.10 0.59 6.27
N GLY A 194 1.15 0.39 6.64
CA GLY A 194 1.63 -0.85 7.23
C GLY A 194 3.13 -1.02 7.03
N CYS A 195 3.66 -2.16 7.48
CA CYS A 195 5.09 -2.45 7.42
C CYS A 195 5.52 -3.07 6.09
N ASN A 196 6.81 -3.00 5.79
CA ASN A 196 7.48 -3.88 4.83
C ASN A 196 8.79 -4.39 5.45
N MET A 197 8.67 -4.89 6.69
CA MET A 197 9.82 -5.31 7.48
C MET A 197 10.15 -6.76 7.17
N ASN A 198 11.28 -6.97 6.49
CA ASN A 198 11.96 -8.26 6.47
C ASN A 198 13.23 -8.14 7.32
N ARG A 199 13.30 -8.92 8.41
CA ARG A 199 14.39 -8.83 9.39
C ARG A 199 15.79 -9.13 8.82
N PHE A 200 15.88 -10.00 7.80
CA PHE A 200 17.14 -10.37 7.15
C PHE A 200 17.67 -9.21 6.31
N THR A 201 16.81 -8.62 5.48
CA THR A 201 17.14 -7.44 4.66
C THR A 201 17.42 -6.20 5.52
N ASN A 202 16.69 -6.02 6.63
CA ASN A 202 16.96 -4.97 7.62
C ASN A 202 18.31 -5.18 8.32
N ASN A 203 18.68 -6.42 8.63
CA ASN A 203 19.99 -6.73 9.16
C ASN A 203 21.10 -6.39 8.15
N LEU A 204 20.92 -6.79 6.88
CA LEU A 204 21.85 -6.47 5.79
C LEU A 204 22.09 -4.96 5.68
N ILE A 205 21.05 -4.15 5.50
CA ILE A 205 21.21 -2.69 5.33
C ILE A 205 21.84 -2.04 6.55
N LYS A 206 21.51 -2.50 7.78
CA LYS A 206 22.14 -2.01 9.00
C LYS A 206 23.64 -2.32 9.06
N GLN A 207 24.08 -3.49 8.57
CA GLN A 207 25.51 -3.80 8.49
C GLN A 207 26.22 -2.91 7.46
N ILE A 208 25.61 -2.68 6.30
CA ILE A 208 26.13 -1.78 5.27
C ILE A 208 26.27 -0.35 5.81
N MET A 209 25.20 0.20 6.40
CA MET A 209 25.16 1.57 6.90
C MET A 209 26.09 1.83 8.09
N LYS A 210 26.51 0.79 8.82
CA LYS A 210 27.50 0.88 9.90
C LYS A 210 28.94 0.85 9.40
N SER A 211 29.18 0.43 8.16
CA SER A 211 30.51 0.42 7.57
C SER A 211 31.00 1.85 7.34
N SER A 212 32.26 2.14 7.68
CA SER A 212 32.91 3.42 7.34
C SER A 212 33.04 3.67 5.83
N LYS A 213 32.89 2.62 5.02
CA LYS A 213 32.89 2.71 3.55
C LYS A 213 31.57 3.24 2.98
N TYR A 214 30.49 3.22 3.77
CA TYR A 214 29.17 3.68 3.33
C TYR A 214 29.03 5.20 3.50
N LEU A 215 28.75 5.89 2.40
CA LEU A 215 28.45 7.31 2.37
C LEU A 215 26.93 7.55 2.35
N ARG A 216 26.40 8.34 3.29
CA ARG A 216 24.94 8.61 3.37
C ARG A 216 24.38 9.47 2.25
N ASP A 217 25.25 10.07 1.44
CA ASP A 217 24.89 11.02 0.37
C ASP A 217 24.63 10.34 -0.98
N GLY A 218 24.70 9.01 -1.05
CA GLY A 218 24.50 8.26 -2.29
C GLY A 218 25.77 8.05 -3.13
N LYS A 219 26.96 8.41 -2.63
CA LYS A 219 28.20 8.40 -3.42
C LYS A 219 29.16 7.25 -3.17
N THR A 220 28.76 6.21 -2.42
CA THR A 220 29.59 5.00 -2.32
C THR A 220 29.79 4.40 -3.71
N SER A 221 31.05 4.20 -4.12
CA SER A 221 31.40 3.56 -5.39
C SER A 221 30.76 2.17 -5.51
N ASP A 222 30.28 1.84 -6.72
CA ASP A 222 29.71 0.52 -7.04
C ASP A 222 30.68 -0.63 -6.81
N SER A 223 31.99 -0.39 -6.94
CA SER A 223 33.06 -1.36 -6.68
C SER A 223 33.40 -1.54 -5.20
N THR A 224 32.85 -0.72 -4.29
CA THR A 224 33.11 -0.83 -2.86
C THR A 224 32.61 -2.17 -2.33
N ILE A 225 33.51 -2.94 -1.71
CA ILE A 225 33.21 -4.24 -1.11
C ILE A 225 32.89 -4.10 0.38
N PHE A 226 31.75 -4.66 0.77
CA PHE A 226 31.32 -4.85 2.15
C PHE A 226 31.49 -6.31 2.55
N THR A 227 32.03 -6.54 3.74
CA THR A 227 32.03 -7.86 4.40
C THR A 227 30.85 -7.89 5.36
N ILE A 228 29.96 -8.87 5.18
CA ILE A 228 28.71 -9.02 5.92
C ILE A 228 28.77 -10.28 6.78
N LYS A 229 28.33 -10.16 8.03
CA LYS A 229 28.12 -11.29 8.93
C LYS A 229 26.84 -12.01 8.56
N ASP A 230 26.96 -13.30 8.28
CA ASP A 230 25.84 -14.16 7.96
C ASP A 230 25.07 -14.55 9.22
N THR A 231 24.22 -13.64 9.69
CA THR A 231 23.56 -13.76 10.99
C THR A 231 22.38 -14.73 10.91
N LEU A 232 22.29 -15.67 11.85
CA LEU A 232 21.17 -16.58 11.97
C LEU A 232 20.01 -15.92 12.73
N PHE A 233 18.78 -16.16 12.25
CA PHE A 233 17.55 -15.73 12.91
C PHE A 233 16.60 -16.92 13.07
N GLN A 234 15.97 -17.02 14.24
CA GLN A 234 14.94 -18.02 14.50
C GLN A 234 13.56 -17.51 14.03
N ASN A 235 12.89 -18.31 13.19
CA ASN A 235 11.48 -18.11 12.80
C ASN A 235 10.53 -18.52 13.93
N GLY A 236 9.27 -18.09 13.84
CA GLY A 236 8.24 -18.43 14.81
C GLY A 236 7.91 -19.93 14.87
N ASP A 237 8.28 -20.69 13.85
CA ASP A 237 8.15 -22.16 13.78
C ASP A 237 9.38 -22.91 14.36
N GLY A 238 10.37 -22.17 14.89
CA GLY A 238 11.59 -22.73 15.45
C GLY A 238 12.72 -22.97 14.43
N THR A 239 12.47 -22.83 13.12
CA THR A 239 13.51 -22.96 12.10
C THR A 239 14.52 -21.81 12.17
N GLN A 240 15.76 -22.06 11.77
CA GLN A 240 16.80 -21.04 11.70
C GLN A 240 17.19 -20.79 10.25
N HIS A 241 17.27 -19.52 9.88
CA HIS A 241 17.74 -19.10 8.57
C HIS A 241 18.80 -18.02 8.70
N SER A 242 19.72 -18.01 7.76
CA SER A 242 20.80 -17.02 7.65
C SER A 242 20.40 -15.81 6.80
N VAL A 243 21.18 -14.73 6.86
CA VAL A 243 20.95 -13.55 6.01
C VAL A 243 21.19 -13.90 4.55
N SER A 244 22.22 -14.71 4.26
CA SER A 244 22.64 -15.06 2.92
C SER A 244 21.62 -15.91 2.15
N GLU A 245 20.74 -16.65 2.84
CA GLU A 245 19.60 -17.37 2.24
C GLU A 245 18.56 -16.43 1.62
N TYR A 246 18.43 -15.20 2.12
CA TYR A 246 17.50 -14.20 1.63
C TYR A 246 18.14 -13.20 0.66
N ILE A 247 19.37 -13.48 0.23
CA ILE A 247 20.10 -12.68 -0.76
C ILE A 247 20.33 -13.55 -1.99
N TYR A 248 20.01 -13.01 -3.17
CA TYR A 248 20.23 -13.71 -4.43
C TYR A 248 21.72 -14.07 -4.60
N THR A 249 21.97 -15.27 -5.11
CA THR A 249 23.31 -15.85 -5.21
C THR A 249 24.27 -15.01 -6.05
N ASP A 250 23.79 -14.34 -7.09
CA ASP A 250 24.56 -13.42 -7.94
C ASP A 250 24.87 -12.07 -7.27
N CYS A 251 24.18 -11.76 -6.18
CA CYS A 251 24.39 -10.55 -5.39
C CYS A 251 25.41 -10.74 -4.26
N ARG A 252 26.04 -11.91 -4.11
CA ARG A 252 27.00 -12.15 -3.02
C ARG A 252 28.03 -13.21 -3.36
N THR A 253 29.09 -13.28 -2.57
CA THR A 253 29.96 -14.47 -2.54
C THR A 253 29.30 -15.62 -1.77
N ALA A 254 29.82 -16.83 -1.95
CA ALA A 254 29.47 -17.96 -1.08
C ALA A 254 29.88 -17.64 0.37
N PRO A 255 29.06 -17.97 1.39
CA PRO A 255 29.42 -17.74 2.77
C PRO A 255 30.60 -18.63 3.16
N LYS A 256 31.60 -18.05 3.82
CA LYS A 256 32.78 -18.74 4.35
C LYS A 256 33.05 -18.24 5.76
N ASN A 257 33.14 -19.15 6.72
CA ASN A 257 33.35 -18.83 8.14
C ASN A 257 32.34 -17.81 8.70
N GLY A 258 31.06 -17.93 8.32
CA GLY A 258 29.99 -17.03 8.77
C GLY A 258 30.03 -15.62 8.18
N LEU A 259 30.79 -15.42 7.09
CA LEU A 259 30.92 -14.14 6.40
C LEU A 259 30.66 -14.33 4.90
N PHE A 260 30.11 -13.31 4.25
CA PHE A 260 30.09 -13.20 2.79
C PHE A 260 30.38 -11.76 2.38
N GLN A 261 30.63 -11.54 1.09
CA GLN A 261 30.94 -10.23 0.55
C GLN A 261 29.91 -9.81 -0.49
N MET A 262 29.66 -8.51 -0.56
CA MET A 262 28.88 -7.86 -1.59
C MET A 262 29.59 -6.58 -2.03
N THR A 263 29.58 -6.30 -3.33
CA THR A 263 29.87 -4.97 -3.85
C THR A 263 28.68 -4.04 -3.64
N MET A 264 28.88 -2.73 -3.63
CA MET A 264 27.77 -1.77 -3.55
C MET A 264 26.79 -1.93 -4.71
N LEU A 265 27.28 -2.27 -5.91
CA LEU A 265 26.43 -2.62 -7.05
C LEU A 265 25.49 -3.80 -6.71
N GLN A 266 26.04 -4.88 -6.15
CA GLN A 266 25.24 -6.04 -5.75
C GLN A 266 24.25 -5.72 -4.62
N VAL A 267 24.64 -4.84 -3.68
CA VAL A 267 23.72 -4.35 -2.64
C VAL A 267 22.55 -3.59 -3.28
N LYS A 268 22.81 -2.66 -4.20
CA LYS A 268 21.77 -1.95 -4.94
C LYS A 268 20.86 -2.93 -5.69
N LYS A 269 21.43 -3.96 -6.36
CA LYS A 269 20.65 -4.96 -7.10
C LYS A 269 19.70 -5.74 -6.18
N GLN A 270 20.19 -6.19 -5.03
CA GLN A 270 19.36 -6.88 -4.04
C GLN A 270 18.17 -6.01 -3.57
N PHE A 271 18.41 -4.73 -3.25
CA PHE A 271 17.35 -3.84 -2.78
C PHE A 271 16.41 -3.38 -3.90
N ALA A 272 16.90 -3.24 -5.13
CA ALA A 272 16.05 -3.03 -6.31
C ALA A 272 15.12 -4.23 -6.53
N ARG A 273 15.61 -5.47 -6.42
CA ARG A 273 14.79 -6.69 -6.46
C ARG A 273 13.74 -6.74 -5.38
N ASN A 274 14.12 -6.46 -4.14
CA ASN A 274 13.16 -6.39 -3.03
C ASN A 274 12.07 -5.33 -3.24
N TYR A 275 12.43 -4.21 -3.91
CA TYR A 275 11.48 -3.16 -4.24
C TYR A 275 10.51 -3.61 -5.33
N TRP A 276 11.00 -4.11 -6.47
CA TRP A 276 10.12 -4.42 -7.60
C TRP A 276 9.30 -5.71 -7.42
N ASP A 277 9.75 -6.66 -6.58
CA ASP A 277 8.98 -7.88 -6.29
C ASP A 277 7.87 -7.67 -5.23
N SER A 278 7.72 -6.45 -4.72
CA SER A 278 6.70 -6.13 -3.74
C SER A 278 5.31 -5.91 -4.37
N TYR A 279 4.25 -6.16 -3.62
CA TYR A 279 2.88 -5.88 -4.03
C TYR A 279 2.65 -4.44 -4.57
N PRO A 280 3.09 -3.36 -3.90
CA PRO A 280 2.89 -2.01 -4.42
C PRO A 280 3.61 -1.77 -5.76
N ALA A 281 4.75 -2.43 -6.01
CA ALA A 281 5.42 -2.37 -7.30
C ALA A 281 4.63 -3.10 -8.40
N TRP A 282 4.13 -4.30 -8.11
CA TRP A 282 3.28 -5.04 -9.05
C TRP A 282 2.00 -4.28 -9.38
N LEU A 283 1.31 -3.74 -8.37
CA LEU A 283 0.09 -2.97 -8.54
C LEU A 283 0.34 -1.70 -9.39
N SER A 284 1.33 -0.90 -9.02
CA SER A 284 1.65 0.34 -9.75
C SER A 284 2.07 0.09 -11.19
N ASN A 285 2.88 -0.94 -11.43
CA ASN A 285 3.38 -1.26 -12.77
C ASN A 285 2.29 -1.79 -13.70
N ASN A 286 1.39 -2.66 -13.20
CA ASN A 286 0.39 -3.32 -14.05
C ASN A 286 -0.91 -2.51 -14.21
N CYS A 287 -1.27 -1.71 -13.21
CA CYS A 287 -2.47 -0.87 -13.26
C CYS A 287 -2.16 0.58 -13.64
N ASN A 288 -0.88 0.95 -13.81
CA ASN A 288 -0.43 2.31 -14.09
C ASN A 288 -1.03 3.36 -13.14
N ILE A 289 -0.96 3.06 -11.85
CA ILE A 289 -1.38 3.95 -10.76
C ILE A 289 -0.22 4.17 -9.81
N LYS A 290 -0.20 5.34 -9.14
CA LYS A 290 0.77 5.56 -8.06
C LYS A 290 0.34 4.79 -6.82
N VAL A 291 1.31 4.22 -6.12
CA VAL A 291 1.09 3.57 -4.83
C VAL A 291 2.06 4.14 -3.81
N LEU A 292 1.54 4.66 -2.70
CA LEU A 292 2.34 5.03 -1.52
C LEU A 292 2.37 3.82 -0.57
N SER A 293 3.56 3.29 -0.28
CA SER A 293 3.71 2.11 0.59
C SER A 293 5.09 2.06 1.24
N ALA A 294 5.22 1.24 2.29
CA ALA A 294 6.47 1.10 3.02
C ALA A 294 7.56 0.53 2.10
N LEU A 295 8.75 1.11 2.18
CA LEU A 295 9.92 0.60 1.46
C LEU A 295 10.42 -0.69 2.12
N PRO A 296 11.06 -1.59 1.36
CA PRO A 296 11.61 -2.81 1.95
C PRO A 296 12.52 -2.52 3.15
N SER A 297 12.44 -3.40 4.15
CA SER A 297 13.16 -3.28 5.42
C SER A 297 12.72 -2.12 6.32
N THR A 298 11.51 -1.57 6.14
CA THR A 298 10.96 -0.52 7.02
C THR A 298 9.79 -1.03 7.86
N TYR A 299 9.67 -0.51 9.07
CA TYR A 299 8.61 -0.82 10.02
C TYR A 299 7.72 0.40 10.22
N ALA A 300 6.41 0.20 10.30
CA ALA A 300 5.44 1.26 10.56
C ALA A 300 5.01 1.26 12.03
N LEU A 301 4.84 2.47 12.58
CA LEU A 301 4.19 2.70 13.86
C LEU A 301 2.80 3.23 13.62
N PHE A 302 1.89 2.86 14.51
CA PHE A 302 0.52 3.36 14.54
C PHE A 302 0.14 3.65 16.00
N SER A 303 -0.16 4.92 16.31
CA SER A 303 -0.57 5.34 17.66
C SER A 303 -1.10 6.78 17.61
N SER A 304 -2.27 7.04 18.22
CA SER A 304 -2.79 8.42 18.32
C SER A 304 -1.82 9.34 19.07
N PRO A 305 -1.49 10.56 18.59
CA PRO A 305 -2.10 11.30 17.48
C PRO A 305 -1.44 11.06 16.10
N ASP A 306 -0.37 10.27 16.02
CA ASP A 306 0.32 9.98 14.77
C ASP A 306 -0.50 8.99 13.92
N LEU A 307 -0.86 9.41 12.69
CA LEU A 307 -1.23 8.45 11.64
C LEU A 307 -0.07 7.49 11.38
N PHE A 308 -0.33 6.42 10.63
CA PHE A 308 0.70 5.47 10.20
C PHE A 308 1.94 6.18 9.65
N ARG A 309 3.10 5.97 10.29
CA ARG A 309 4.39 6.52 9.87
C ARG A 309 5.49 5.49 9.96
N ILE A 310 6.54 5.63 9.16
CA ILE A 310 7.72 4.77 9.31
C ILE A 310 8.43 5.07 10.64
N SER A 311 8.78 4.01 11.37
CA SER A 311 9.49 4.05 12.65
C SER A 311 10.87 4.64 12.51
N ASP A 312 11.28 5.40 13.53
CA ASP A 312 12.58 6.04 13.66
C ASP A 312 13.71 5.01 13.61
N ASP A 313 13.46 3.82 14.15
CA ASP A 313 14.41 2.68 14.17
C ASP A 313 14.79 2.15 12.78
N THR A 314 13.96 2.46 11.79
CA THR A 314 14.15 2.04 10.39
C THR A 314 14.12 3.19 9.40
N ARG A 315 13.89 4.43 9.86
CA ARG A 315 13.83 5.61 9.01
C ARG A 315 15.14 5.83 8.26
N GLY A 316 16.27 5.47 8.88
CA GLY A 316 17.58 5.48 8.23
C GLY A 316 17.66 4.61 6.97
N ASN A 317 16.89 3.52 6.89
CA ASN A 317 16.91 2.63 5.73
C ASN A 317 16.37 3.30 4.47
N ILE A 318 15.46 4.29 4.64
CA ILE A 318 14.85 5.05 3.55
C ILE A 318 15.91 5.82 2.74
N ASN A 319 16.95 6.33 3.43
CA ASN A 319 18.05 7.05 2.79
C ASN A 319 18.73 6.21 1.69
N PHE A 320 18.79 4.89 1.85
CA PHE A 320 19.33 4.02 0.81
C PHE A 320 18.48 4.09 -0.47
N PHE A 321 17.17 3.89 -0.35
CA PHE A 321 16.25 3.93 -1.48
C PHE A 321 16.22 5.31 -2.15
N GLU A 322 16.16 6.36 -1.35
CA GLU A 322 16.13 7.73 -1.87
C GLU A 322 17.45 8.08 -2.59
N LYS A 323 18.60 7.86 -1.95
CA LYS A 323 19.88 8.37 -2.46
C LYS A 323 20.54 7.45 -3.47
N TYR A 324 20.44 6.13 -3.30
CA TYR A 324 21.08 5.14 -4.17
C TYR A 324 20.16 4.58 -5.25
N LEU A 325 18.87 4.44 -4.98
CA LEU A 325 17.89 3.90 -5.94
C LEU A 325 16.95 4.99 -6.52
N LYS A 326 17.12 6.25 -6.12
CA LYS A 326 16.36 7.41 -6.62
C LYS A 326 14.84 7.29 -6.45
N ILE A 327 14.42 6.55 -5.43
CA ILE A 327 13.00 6.37 -5.12
C ILE A 327 12.45 7.66 -4.47
N THR A 328 11.29 8.12 -4.97
CA THR A 328 10.60 9.27 -4.38
C THR A 328 10.00 8.91 -3.02
N ILE A 329 10.20 9.78 -2.04
CA ILE A 329 9.66 9.62 -0.69
C ILE A 329 8.43 10.51 -0.52
N GLY A 330 7.30 9.89 -0.15
CA GLY A 330 6.01 10.54 0.08
C GLY A 330 5.78 10.89 1.55
N GLU A 331 4.52 11.11 1.90
CA GLU A 331 4.12 11.48 3.26
C GLU A 331 4.50 10.40 4.28
N HIS A 332 4.76 10.85 5.51
CA HIS A 332 5.11 9.98 6.65
C HIS A 332 6.31 9.03 6.39
N ASN A 333 7.17 9.40 5.44
CA ASN A 333 8.35 8.67 4.98
C ASN A 333 8.06 7.33 4.29
N TYR A 334 6.89 7.20 3.66
CA TYR A 334 6.59 6.07 2.79
C TYR A 334 7.22 6.27 1.40
N GLY A 335 7.51 5.19 0.68
CA GLY A 335 7.98 5.26 -0.70
C GLY A 335 6.83 5.42 -1.68
N ILE A 336 7.07 6.16 -2.78
CA ILE A 336 6.18 6.18 -3.93
C ILE A 336 6.64 5.11 -4.92
N TYR A 337 5.68 4.30 -5.35
CA TYR A 337 5.79 3.33 -6.42
C TYR A 337 5.00 3.86 -7.61
N ASP A 338 5.67 4.00 -8.74
CA ASP A 338 5.07 4.34 -10.02
C ASP A 338 5.68 3.47 -11.11
N GLN A 339 4.97 3.37 -12.25
CA GLN A 339 5.36 2.48 -13.33
C GLN A 339 6.77 2.78 -13.84
N SER A 340 7.13 4.05 -14.02
CA SER A 340 8.47 4.45 -14.50
C SER A 340 9.59 3.97 -13.56
N THR A 341 9.42 4.22 -12.26
CA THR A 341 10.41 3.85 -11.24
C THR A 341 10.52 2.34 -11.14
N VAL A 342 9.41 1.59 -11.16
CA VAL A 342 9.43 0.13 -11.12
C VAL A 342 10.12 -0.45 -12.37
N GLN A 343 9.85 0.10 -13.56
CA GLN A 343 10.50 -0.31 -14.80
C GLN A 343 12.01 -0.02 -14.81
N GLU A 344 12.46 1.05 -14.16
CA GLU A 344 13.88 1.30 -13.96
C GLU A 344 14.51 0.27 -13.02
N MET A 345 13.85 -0.04 -11.90
CA MET A 345 14.33 -1.06 -10.95
C MET A 345 14.37 -2.46 -11.57
N LEU A 346 13.45 -2.81 -12.48
CA LEU A 346 13.46 -4.07 -13.23
C LEU A 346 14.69 -4.21 -14.13
N LYS A 347 15.14 -3.12 -14.77
CA LYS A 347 16.37 -3.11 -15.59
C LYS A 347 17.62 -3.22 -14.74
N PHE A 348 17.54 -2.73 -13.51
CA PHE A 348 18.63 -2.73 -12.55
C PHE A 348 18.78 -4.10 -11.85
N GLY A 349 17.66 -4.80 -11.68
CA GLY A 349 17.51 -6.11 -11.05
C GLY A 349 18.37 -7.20 -11.66
#